data_AF-A0A7W3ALP5-F1
#
_entry.id   AF-A0A7W3ALP5-F1
#
_cell.length_a   1.000
_cell.length_b   1.000
_cell.length_c   1.000
_cell.angle_alpha   90.00
_cell.angle_beta   90.00
_cell.angle_gamma   90.00
#
_symmetry.space_group_name_H-M   'P 1'
#
loop_
_entity.id
_entity.type
_entity.pdbx_description
1 polymer ?
#
loop_
_entity_poly.entity_id
_entity_poly.type
_entity_poly.pdbx_seq_one_letter_code
_entity_poly.pdbx_strand_id
1 'polypeptide(L)'
;MKKILAIALGLGICGTTHADGGSPELKAESQAIIQQAGYQCDKVNGVYPAFFGGSVTVFCDDVYQYTIKDKGGRYIVEVDD
;
A
#
# COMPACT_ATOMS: atom_id res chain seq x y z
N MET A 1 19.32 -16.24 -7.94
CA MET A 1 20.19 -15.65 -6.90
C MET A 1 19.31 -14.83 -5.98
N LYS A 2 18.98 -15.32 -4.78
CA LYS A 2 18.04 -14.68 -3.84
C LYS A 2 18.84 -13.93 -2.78
N LYS A 3 18.80 -12.60 -2.81
CA LYS A 3 19.34 -11.76 -1.74
C LYS A 3 18.25 -11.60 -0.69
N ILE A 4 18.49 -12.21 0.46
CA ILE A 4 17.65 -12.14 1.65
C ILE A 4 17.86 -10.74 2.24
N LEU A 5 16.80 -9.92 2.26
CA LEU A 5 16.75 -8.73 3.10
C LEU A 5 15.58 -8.90 4.07
N ALA A 6 15.92 -9.39 5.26
CA ALA A 6 15.14 -9.17 6.44
C ALA A 6 15.33 -7.71 6.85
N ILE A 7 14.25 -6.93 6.88
CA ILE A 7 14.23 -5.61 7.51
C ILE A 7 13.13 -5.62 8.57
N ALA A 8 13.57 -5.21 9.75
CA ALA A 8 12.90 -5.32 11.02
C ALA A 8 11.60 -4.53 11.11
N LEU A 9 10.70 -5.02 11.98
CA LEU A 9 9.62 -4.25 12.55
C LEU A 9 10.16 -2.94 13.14
N GLY A 10 9.82 -1.82 12.52
CA GLY A 10 9.89 -0.49 13.11
C GLY A 10 8.48 0.08 13.23
N LEU A 11 7.89 0.01 14.43
CA LEU A 11 6.76 0.88 14.78
C LEU A 11 7.28 2.31 14.98
N GLY A 12 6.70 3.26 14.23
CA GLY A 12 6.91 4.71 14.33
C GLY A 12 6.88 5.31 12.93
N ILE A 13 6.19 6.40 12.61
CA ILE A 13 5.82 7.59 13.37
C ILE A 13 4.58 8.23 12.71
N CYS A 14 3.75 8.83 13.55
CA CYS A 14 2.74 9.89 13.37
C CYS A 14 2.27 10.30 11.97
N GLY A 15 0.94 10.43 11.90
CA GLY A 15 0.18 10.89 10.74
C GLY A 15 0.64 12.23 10.18
N THR A 16 0.62 12.29 8.86
CA THR A 16 0.52 13.53 8.11
C THR A 16 -0.75 13.45 7.29
N THR A 17 -1.73 14.27 7.65
CA THR A 17 -2.98 14.44 6.93
C THR A 17 -2.69 15.14 5.60
N HIS A 18 -2.31 14.36 4.59
CA HIS A 18 -2.32 14.80 3.21
C HIS A 18 -3.64 14.33 2.60
N ALA A 19 -4.54 15.30 2.39
CA ALA A 19 -5.80 15.11 1.70
C ALA A 19 -5.51 14.70 0.25
N ASP A 20 -5.48 13.39 0.02
CA ASP A 20 -5.23 12.80 -1.28
C ASP A 20 -5.88 11.41 -1.31
N GLY A 21 -7.00 11.28 -2.03
CA GLY A 21 -7.64 10.03 -2.43
C GLY A 21 -8.34 9.13 -1.39
N GLY A 22 -7.97 9.12 -0.10
CA GLY A 22 -8.54 8.15 0.85
C GLY A 22 -8.41 8.53 2.32
N SER A 23 -9.27 7.95 3.17
CA SER A 23 -9.23 8.13 4.63
C SER A 23 -7.85 7.74 5.19
N PRO A 24 -7.37 8.40 6.26
CA PRO A 24 -6.07 8.08 6.86
C PRO A 24 -5.94 6.61 7.29
N GLU A 25 -7.05 5.99 7.72
CA GLU A 25 -7.12 4.54 7.99
C GLU A 25 -6.84 3.69 6.75
N LEU A 26 -7.50 3.98 5.62
CA LEU A 26 -7.31 3.24 4.37
C LEU A 26 -5.88 3.36 3.84
N LYS A 27 -5.22 4.51 4.05
CA LYS A 27 -3.80 4.69 3.72
C LYS A 27 -2.92 3.78 4.55
N ALA A 28 -3.13 3.75 5.86
CA ALA A 28 -2.36 2.89 6.78
C ALA A 28 -2.57 1.39 6.50
N GLU A 29 -3.82 0.97 6.24
CA GLU A 29 -4.13 -0.42 5.89
C GLU A 29 -3.49 -0.82 4.55
N SER A 30 -3.62 0.04 3.54
CA SER A 30 -3.02 -0.20 2.21
C SER A 30 -1.50 -0.34 2.30
N GLN A 31 -0.85 0.55 3.05
CA GLN A 31 0.58 0.50 3.31
C GLN A 31 0.98 -0.82 3.97
N ALA A 32 0.26 -1.24 5.01
CA ALA A 32 0.55 -2.46 5.73
C ALA A 32 0.43 -3.69 4.82
N ILE A 33 -0.60 -3.75 3.96
CA ILE A 33 -0.80 -4.85 3.01
C ILE A 33 0.35 -4.92 2.00
N ILE A 34 0.75 -3.78 1.44
CA ILE A 34 1.84 -3.69 0.44
C ILE A 34 3.18 -4.12 1.05
N GLN A 35 3.47 -3.65 2.27
CA GLN A 35 4.69 -4.02 2.99
C GLN A 35 4.67 -5.49 3.42
N GLN A 36 3.53 -6.04 3.86
CA GLN A 36 3.38 -7.46 4.18
C GLN A 36 3.57 -8.35 2.94
N ALA A 37 3.19 -7.87 1.76
CA ALA A 37 3.44 -8.53 0.49
C ALA A 37 4.93 -8.46 0.05
N GLY A 38 5.76 -7.68 0.75
CA GLY A 38 7.19 -7.55 0.50
C GLY A 38 7.59 -6.44 -0.46
N TYR A 39 6.69 -5.50 -0.74
CA TYR A 39 6.96 -4.35 -1.60
C TYR A 39 7.37 -3.11 -0.81
N GLN A 40 8.09 -2.19 -1.46
CA GLN A 40 8.48 -0.92 -0.84
C GLN A 40 7.33 0.08 -0.91
N CYS A 41 6.89 0.55 0.24
CA CYS A 41 5.92 1.64 0.36
C CYS A 41 6.17 2.38 1.67
N ASP A 42 7.05 3.36 1.65
CA ASP A 42 7.43 4.12 2.84
C ASP A 42 6.40 5.22 3.14
N LYS A 43 5.89 5.86 2.09
CA LYS A 43 4.82 6.86 2.18
C LYS A 43 3.72 6.61 1.15
N VAL A 44 2.49 6.40 1.63
CA VAL A 44 1.30 6.40 0.76
C VAL A 44 0.91 7.83 0.44
N ASN A 45 1.07 8.22 -0.81
CA ASN A 45 0.65 9.52 -1.29
C ASN A 45 -0.85 9.52 -1.57
N GLY A 46 -1.33 8.58 -2.38
CA GLY A 46 -2.73 8.51 -2.79
C GLY A 46 -3.28 7.10 -2.74
N VAL A 47 -4.55 6.98 -2.43
CA VAL A 47 -5.31 5.72 -2.47
C VAL A 47 -6.55 5.98 -3.29
N TYR A 48 -6.73 5.28 -4.39
CA TYR A 48 -7.84 5.47 -5.32
C TYR A 48 -8.61 4.15 -5.45
N PRO A 49 -9.77 4.02 -4.79
CA PRO A 49 -10.60 2.84 -4.95
C PRO A 49 -11.18 2.78 -6.37
N ALA A 50 -11.16 1.60 -6.98
CA ALA A 50 -11.79 1.40 -8.28
C ALA A 50 -13.32 1.49 -8.15
N PHE A 51 -13.97 2.30 -9.01
CA PHE A 51 -15.42 2.48 -9.03
C PHE A 51 -16.22 1.17 -9.22
N PHE A 52 -15.60 0.14 -9.80
CA PHE A 52 -16.26 -1.13 -10.16
C PHE A 52 -15.54 -2.38 -9.64
N GLY A 53 -15.15 -2.36 -8.36
CA GLY A 53 -15.09 -3.59 -7.59
C GLY A 53 -13.73 -3.94 -7.01
N GLY A 54 -13.75 -4.08 -5.67
CA GLY A 54 -12.84 -4.90 -4.88
C GLY A 54 -11.36 -4.58 -5.02
N SER A 55 -10.99 -3.46 -5.63
CA SER A 55 -9.61 -3.11 -5.89
C SER A 55 -9.34 -1.65 -5.58
N VAL A 56 -8.12 -1.41 -5.12
CA VAL A 56 -7.66 -0.12 -4.67
C VAL A 56 -6.27 0.11 -5.24
N THR A 57 -6.12 1.18 -6.00
CA THR A 57 -4.83 1.62 -6.51
C THR A 57 -4.17 2.51 -5.47
N VAL A 58 -2.92 2.24 -5.15
CA VAL A 58 -2.15 2.90 -4.10
C VAL A 58 -0.88 3.43 -4.72
N PHE A 59 -0.67 4.72 -4.57
CA PHE A 59 0.55 5.40 -5.00
C PHE A 59 1.46 5.56 -3.81
N CYS A 60 2.63 4.91 -3.85
CA CYS A 60 3.65 5.00 -2.84
C CYS A 60 4.87 5.75 -3.37
N ASP A 61 5.44 6.62 -2.53
CA ASP A 61 6.73 7.29 -2.74
C ASP A 61 6.84 8.05 -4.08
N ASP A 62 5.70 8.49 -4.65
CA ASP A 62 5.55 9.19 -5.94
C ASP A 62 6.04 8.43 -7.18
N VAL A 63 6.61 7.23 -6.99
CA VAL A 63 7.26 6.43 -8.05
C VAL A 63 6.60 5.07 -8.22
N TYR A 64 6.01 4.52 -7.16
CA TYR A 64 5.46 3.17 -7.17
C TYR A 64 3.94 3.20 -7.19
N GLN A 65 3.36 2.42 -8.10
CA GLN A 65 1.93 2.19 -8.17
C GLN A 65 1.64 0.72 -7.89
N TYR A 66 0.74 0.48 -6.94
CA TYR A 66 0.31 -0.84 -6.54
C TYR A 66 -1.20 -0.95 -6.66
N THR A 67 -1.69 -2.10 -7.09
CA THR A 67 -3.12 -2.41 -7.05
C THR A 67 -3.38 -3.51 -6.03
N ILE A 68 -4.11 -3.18 -4.98
CA ILE A 68 -4.58 -4.13 -3.96
C ILE A 68 -5.94 -4.65 -4.40
N LYS A 69 -6.08 -5.96 -4.62
CA LYS A 69 -7.33 -6.66 -4.91
C LYS A 69 -7.79 -7.45 -3.69
N ASP A 70 -8.99 -7.16 -3.18
CA ASP A 70 -9.66 -8.01 -2.19
C ASP A 70 -10.31 -9.22 -2.87
N LYS A 71 -9.99 -10.41 -2.35
CA LYS A 71 -10.59 -11.69 -2.73
C LYS A 71 -11.26 -12.35 -1.53
N GLY A 72 -12.12 -11.60 -0.83
CA GLY A 72 -12.86 -12.08 0.34
C GLY A 72 -11.96 -12.25 1.57
N GLY A 73 -11.20 -11.21 1.91
CA GLY A 73 -10.26 -11.21 3.04
C GLY A 73 -8.86 -11.73 2.70
N ARG A 74 -8.60 -12.02 1.42
CA ARG A 74 -7.26 -12.28 0.89
C ARG A 74 -6.87 -11.15 -0.05
N TYR A 75 -5.97 -10.30 0.41
CA TYR A 75 -5.44 -9.19 -0.38
C TYR A 75 -4.34 -9.67 -1.30
N ILE A 76 -4.47 -9.37 -2.59
CA ILE A 76 -3.45 -9.60 -3.61
C ILE A 76 -2.90 -8.25 -4.03
N VAL A 77 -1.59 -8.08 -3.96
CA VAL A 77 -0.91 -6.85 -4.39
C VAL A 77 -0.28 -7.11 -5.76
N GLU A 78 -0.72 -6.35 -6.75
CA GLU A 78 -0.15 -6.31 -8.10
C GLU A 78 0.68 -5.03 -8.26
N VAL A 79 1.76 -5.13 -9.04
CA VAL A 79 2.59 -3.98 -9.42
C VAL A 79 2.12 -3.54 -10.80
N ASP A 80 1.73 -2.27 -10.93
CA ASP A 80 1.46 -1.65 -12.22
C ASP A 80 2.77 -0.97 -12.68
N ASP A 81 3.45 -1.56 -13.67
CA ASP A 81 4.68 -1.04 -14.31
C ASP A 81 4.36 -0.11 -15.48
#